data_AF-A0AAQ4EW84-F1
#
_entry.id   AF-A0AAQ4EW84-F1
#
_cell.length_a   1.000
_cell.length_b   1.000
_cell.length_c   1.000
_cell.angle_alpha   90.00
_cell.angle_beta   90.00
_cell.angle_gamma   90.00
#
_symmetry.space_group_name_H-M   'P 1'
#
loop_
_entity.id
_entity.type
_entity.pdbx_description
1 polymer ?
#
loop_
_entity_poly.entity_id
_entity_poly.type
_entity_poly.pdbx_seq_one_letter_code
_entity_poly.pdbx_strand_id
1 'polypeptide(L)'
;MPEEFEYGQWATVSDVSECSHVVRKTDKVKALNALGKSASSVGVLSPKETKRGTFSFVRRLHGSQASIVPGALQGYEILHKDLGGKFSWEQLFAPAINLANNGFPIKKHFADILKSHESEIASSAELQ
;
A
#
# COMPACT_ATOMS: atom_id res chain seq x y z
N MET A 1 -7.04 15.64 -13.59
CA MET A 1 -6.94 16.80 -12.66
C MET A 1 -6.66 16.21 -11.29
N PRO A 2 -5.60 16.61 -10.57
CA PRO A 2 -5.44 16.16 -9.19
C PRO A 2 -6.53 16.84 -8.36
N GLU A 3 -7.38 16.06 -7.71
CA GLU A 3 -8.44 16.54 -6.82
C GLU A 3 -7.80 17.18 -5.58
N GLU A 4 -8.06 18.47 -5.37
CA GLU A 4 -7.91 19.12 -4.07
C GLU A 4 -9.00 18.53 -3.15
N PHE A 5 -8.62 17.71 -2.17
CA PHE A 5 -9.57 17.08 -1.26
C PHE A 5 -9.92 18.04 -0.10
N GLU A 6 -11.19 18.41 -0.03
CA GLU A 6 -11.79 19.11 1.11
C GLU A 6 -12.08 18.11 2.26
N TYR A 7 -11.87 18.55 3.49
CA TYR A 7 -11.88 17.71 4.69
C TYR A 7 -13.32 17.29 5.06
N GLY A 8 -13.71 16.04 4.82
CA GLY A 8 -14.99 15.53 5.32
C GLY A 8 -15.37 14.12 4.82
N GLN A 9 -15.51 13.18 5.76
CA GLN A 9 -15.92 11.77 5.66
C GLN A 9 -14.79 10.73 5.57
N TRP A 10 -14.59 10.02 6.69
CA TRP A 10 -13.70 8.87 6.82
C TRP A 10 -14.53 7.62 7.14
N ALA A 11 -14.36 6.56 6.36
CA ALA A 11 -14.57 5.20 6.81
C ALA A 11 -13.17 4.59 7.01
N THR A 12 -12.77 4.36 8.25
CA THR A 12 -11.49 3.73 8.58
C THR A 12 -11.63 2.22 8.52
N VAL A 13 -10.95 1.56 7.59
CA VAL A 13 -10.53 0.17 7.77
C VAL A 13 -9.12 0.22 8.33
N SER A 14 -8.95 -0.34 9.53
CA SER A 14 -7.71 -0.34 10.27
C SER A 14 -6.67 -1.29 9.65
N ASP A 15 -5.43 -0.79 9.66
CA ASP A 15 -4.18 -1.39 9.20
C ASP A 15 -3.99 -1.52 7.67
N VAL A 16 -3.82 -0.36 7.04
CA VAL A 16 -3.01 -0.22 5.82
C VAL A 16 -1.94 0.81 6.13
N SER A 17 -0.68 0.45 5.93
CA SER A 17 0.45 1.36 6.01
C SER A 17 0.10 2.68 5.33
N GLU A 18 0.00 3.76 6.10
CA GLU A 18 -0.38 5.05 5.56
C GLU A 18 0.69 5.56 4.60
N CYS A 19 0.42 5.49 3.30
CA CYS A 19 1.24 6.13 2.28
C CYS A 19 0.83 7.61 2.16
N SER A 20 1.21 8.42 3.16
CA SER A 20 1.07 9.87 3.11
C SER A 20 2.43 10.52 2.84
N HIS A 21 2.47 11.46 1.91
CA HIS A 21 3.68 12.20 1.56
C HIS A 21 3.45 13.68 1.72
N VAL A 22 4.23 14.33 2.59
CA VAL A 22 4.21 15.78 2.77
C VAL A 22 5.43 16.35 2.07
N VAL A 23 5.22 17.27 1.13
CA VAL A 23 6.33 17.91 0.42
C VAL A 23 6.19 19.43 0.44
N ARG A 24 7.33 20.10 0.62
CA ARG A 24 7.46 21.56 0.56
C ARG A 24 8.22 21.96 -0.69
N LYS A 25 7.62 22.78 -1.53
CA LYS A 25 8.27 23.45 -2.65
C LYS A 25 8.04 24.95 -2.45
N THR A 26 9.14 25.70 -2.26
CA THR A 26 9.14 27.12 -1.83
C THR A 26 8.40 27.35 -0.50
N ASP A 27 7.37 28.19 -0.49
CA ASP A 27 6.55 28.57 0.67
C ASP A 27 5.24 27.79 0.77
N LYS A 28 5.03 26.81 -0.12
CA LYS A 28 3.83 25.97 -0.13
C LYS A 28 4.14 24.56 0.34
N VAL A 29 3.27 24.04 1.20
CA VAL A 29 3.28 22.65 1.65
C VAL A 29 2.10 21.93 0.99
N LYS A 30 2.35 20.78 0.39
CA LYS A 30 1.34 19.88 -0.15
C LYS A 30 1.40 18.54 0.58
N ALA A 31 0.24 17.98 0.88
CA ALA A 31 0.10 16.60 1.36
C ALA A 31 -0.56 15.77 0.26
N LEU A 32 0.05 14.64 -0.08
CA LEU A 32 -0.49 13.66 -1.02
C LEU A 32 -0.90 12.42 -0.25
N ASN A 33 -2.17 12.04 -0.40
CA ASN A 33 -2.68 10.76 0.06
C ASN A 33 -2.55 9.73 -1.08
N ALA A 34 -1.68 8.74 -0.88
CA ALA A 34 -1.47 7.62 -1.80
C ALA A 34 -1.98 6.29 -1.23
N LEU A 35 -2.90 6.34 -0.27
CA LEU A 35 -3.62 5.17 0.21
C LEU A 35 -4.42 4.53 -0.92
N GLY A 36 -4.47 3.20 -0.90
CA GLY A 36 -5.29 2.46 -1.85
C GLY A 36 -6.78 2.66 -1.62
N LYS A 37 -7.56 2.55 -2.69
CA LYS A 37 -9.02 2.67 -2.64
C LYS A 37 -9.67 1.28 -2.66
N SER A 38 -10.82 1.13 -2.02
CA SER A 38 -11.66 -0.06 -2.18
C SER A 38 -12.16 -0.16 -3.62
N ALA A 39 -12.30 -1.38 -4.14
CA ALA A 39 -12.91 -1.59 -5.44
C ALA A 39 -14.36 -1.09 -5.44
N SER A 40 -14.81 -0.48 -6.55
CA SER A 40 -16.15 0.11 -6.68
C SER A 40 -17.29 -0.91 -6.55
N SER A 41 -17.00 -2.19 -6.79
CA SER A 41 -17.92 -3.31 -6.62
C SER A 41 -18.09 -3.76 -5.17
N VAL A 42 -17.28 -3.25 -4.23
CA VAL A 42 -17.40 -3.56 -2.80
C VAL A 42 -18.52 -2.71 -2.22
N GLY A 43 -19.65 -3.35 -1.94
CA GLY A 43 -20.80 -2.70 -1.31
C GLY A 43 -20.48 -2.22 0.11
N VAL A 44 -21.16 -1.15 0.54
CA VAL A 44 -21.17 -0.73 1.94
C VAL A 44 -21.88 -1.81 2.75
N LEU A 45 -21.18 -2.41 3.70
CA LEU A 45 -21.80 -3.37 4.62
C LEU A 45 -22.94 -2.68 5.37
N SER A 46 -24.10 -3.32 5.40
CA SER A 46 -25.27 -2.80 6.08
C SER A 46 -25.03 -2.76 7.60
N PRO A 47 -25.46 -1.71 8.33
CA PRO A 47 -25.36 -1.66 9.79
C PRO A 47 -25.97 -2.86 10.53
N LYS A 48 -26.87 -3.61 9.87
CA LYS A 48 -27.47 -4.84 10.41
C LYS A 48 -26.54 -6.05 10.34
N GLU A 49 -25.58 -6.06 9.41
CA GLU A 49 -24.54 -7.09 9.30
C GLU A 49 -23.47 -6.89 10.37
N THR A 50 -23.28 -5.65 10.84
CA THR A 50 -22.38 -5.28 11.95
C THR A 50 -22.85 -5.78 13.32
N LYS A 51 -24.16 -6.06 13.50
CA LYS A 51 -24.74 -6.45 14.80
C LYS A 51 -24.74 -7.95 15.10
N ARG A 52 -24.47 -8.81 14.12
CA ARG A 52 -24.26 -10.24 14.38
C ARG A 52 -22.80 -10.37 14.80
N GLY A 53 -22.54 -10.71 16.06
CA GLY A 53 -21.22 -10.82 16.71
C GLY A 53 -20.27 -11.86 16.09
N THR A 54 -20.04 -11.73 14.78
CA THR A 54 -19.20 -12.53 13.91
C THR A 54 -18.49 -11.59 12.92
N PHE A 55 -18.25 -10.34 13.33
CA PHE A 55 -17.11 -9.60 12.79
C PHE A 55 -15.87 -10.18 13.47
N SER A 56 -15.49 -11.40 13.07
CA SER A 56 -14.17 -11.91 13.37
C SER A 56 -13.21 -11.00 12.63
N PHE A 57 -12.68 -10.01 13.36
CA PHE A 57 -11.68 -9.04 12.92
C PHE A 57 -10.51 -9.70 12.15
N VAL A 58 -10.32 -11.01 12.38
CA VAL A 58 -9.26 -11.86 11.86
C VAL A 58 -9.53 -12.49 10.48
N ARG A 59 -10.77 -12.48 9.93
CA ARG A 59 -11.12 -13.35 8.78
C ARG A 59 -11.00 -12.74 7.37
N ARG A 60 -10.32 -11.60 7.19
CA ARG A 60 -10.11 -10.98 5.85
C ARG A 60 -8.71 -10.44 5.57
N LEU A 61 -7.66 -11.01 6.18
CA LEU A 61 -6.26 -10.64 5.85
C LEU A 61 -5.67 -11.42 4.67
N HIS A 62 -6.34 -12.48 4.21
CA HIS A 62 -5.84 -13.36 3.15
C HIS A 62 -6.82 -13.43 1.99
N GLY A 63 -6.31 -13.59 0.77
CA GLY A 63 -7.08 -13.70 -0.46
C GLY A 63 -7.40 -12.35 -1.11
N SER A 64 -8.00 -12.39 -2.31
CA SER A 64 -8.23 -11.20 -3.16
C SER A 64 -9.10 -10.12 -2.53
N GLN A 65 -9.96 -10.49 -1.57
CA GLN A 65 -10.83 -9.56 -0.84
C GLN A 65 -10.08 -8.74 0.21
N ALA A 66 -8.87 -9.16 0.60
CA ALA A 66 -7.98 -8.40 1.47
C ALA A 66 -7.21 -7.31 0.70
N SER A 67 -7.17 -7.39 -0.63
CA SER A 67 -6.42 -6.45 -1.47
C SER A 67 -7.27 -5.24 -1.84
N ILE A 68 -6.81 -4.06 -1.48
CA ILE A 68 -7.28 -2.79 -2.04
C ILE A 68 -6.55 -2.47 -3.35
N VAL A 69 -7.06 -1.49 -4.11
CA VAL A 69 -6.35 -0.98 -5.30
C VAL A 69 -5.06 -0.29 -4.85
N PRO A 70 -3.85 -0.76 -5.22
CA PRO A 70 -2.60 -0.17 -4.74
C PRO A 70 -2.41 1.28 -5.24
N GLY A 71 -2.12 2.21 -4.33
CA GLY A 71 -1.94 3.64 -4.66
C GLY A 71 -0.48 4.14 -4.66
N ALA A 72 0.45 3.37 -4.10
CA ALA A 72 1.82 3.84 -3.85
C ALA A 72 2.57 4.29 -5.12
N LEU A 73 2.50 3.51 -6.21
CA LEU A 73 3.19 3.84 -7.47
C LEU A 73 2.62 5.12 -8.10
N GLN A 74 1.29 5.29 -8.08
CA GLN A 74 0.64 6.53 -8.52
C GLN A 74 1.08 7.71 -7.65
N GLY A 75 1.19 7.51 -6.35
CA GLY A 75 1.71 8.51 -5.43
C GLY A 75 3.11 8.99 -5.82
N TYR A 76 4.03 8.06 -6.08
CA TYR A 76 5.39 8.38 -6.53
C TYR A 76 5.41 9.13 -7.86
N GLU A 77 4.55 8.76 -8.81
CA GLU A 77 4.48 9.43 -10.11
C GLU A 77 4.03 10.89 -9.98
N ILE A 78 3.00 11.14 -9.18
CA ILE A 78 2.49 12.49 -8.90
C ILE A 78 3.60 13.34 -8.26
N LEU A 79 4.29 12.80 -7.25
CA LEU A 79 5.39 13.51 -6.58
C LEU A 79 6.55 13.80 -7.54
N HIS A 80 6.92 12.85 -8.38
CA HIS A 80 8.01 13.02 -9.33
C HIS A 80 7.72 14.15 -10.33
N LYS A 81 6.47 14.21 -10.83
CA LYS A 81 5.99 15.29 -11.72
C LYS A 81 5.93 16.63 -11.00
N ASP A 82 5.31 16.71 -9.82
CA ASP A 82 5.09 17.97 -9.09
C ASP A 82 6.40 18.62 -8.62
N LEU A 83 7.35 17.80 -8.18
CA LEU A 83 8.63 18.29 -7.67
C LEU A 83 9.60 18.65 -8.78
N GLY A 84 9.38 18.17 -10.00
CA GLY A 84 10.32 18.32 -11.11
C GLY A 84 11.52 17.42 -10.89
N GLY A 85 11.27 16.10 -10.83
CA GLY A 85 12.24 15.08 -10.48
C GLY A 85 13.59 15.25 -11.16
N LYS A 86 14.66 15.23 -10.37
CA LYS A 86 16.03 15.43 -10.84
C LYS A 86 16.55 14.27 -11.70
N PHE A 87 16.11 13.05 -11.39
CA PHE A 87 16.44 11.84 -12.14
C PHE A 87 15.26 11.46 -13.02
N SER A 88 15.51 10.79 -14.14
CA SER A 88 14.43 10.20 -14.94
C SER A 88 13.68 9.17 -14.10
N TRP A 89 12.43 8.89 -14.46
CA TRP A 89 11.61 7.90 -13.77
C TRP A 89 12.31 6.54 -13.70
N GLU A 90 12.87 6.08 -14.82
CA GLU A 90 13.61 4.82 -14.94
C GLU A 90 14.81 4.75 -13.98
N GLN A 91 15.56 5.84 -13.86
CA GLN A 91 16.75 5.91 -13.00
C GLN A 91 16.42 5.71 -11.52
N LEU A 92 15.22 6.07 -11.08
CA LEU A 92 14.79 5.87 -9.69
C LEU A 92 14.66 4.39 -9.33
N PHE A 93 14.23 3.55 -10.27
CA PHE A 93 13.96 2.14 -10.03
C PHE A 93 15.14 1.23 -10.40
N ALA A 94 16.08 1.70 -11.20
CA ALA A 94 17.24 0.91 -11.63
C ALA A 94 17.98 0.21 -10.46
N PRO A 95 18.24 0.86 -9.30
CA PRO A 95 18.86 0.18 -8.16
C PRO A 95 18.00 -0.95 -7.57
N ALA A 96 16.68 -0.75 -7.47
CA ALA A 96 15.76 -1.74 -6.94
C ALA A 96 15.61 -2.95 -7.87
N ILE A 97 15.54 -2.71 -9.18
CA ILE A 97 15.52 -3.76 -10.21
C ILE A 97 16.80 -4.59 -10.14
N ASN A 98 17.96 -3.95 -10.00
CA ASN A 98 19.23 -4.64 -9.85
C ASN A 98 19.26 -5.55 -8.61
N LEU A 99 18.75 -5.09 -7.47
CA LEU A 99 18.64 -5.91 -6.25
C LEU A 99 17.66 -7.08 -6.42
N ALA A 100 16.55 -6.88 -7.14
CA ALA A 100 15.58 -7.94 -7.39
C ALA A 100 16.14 -9.03 -8.33
N ASN A 101 16.88 -8.63 -9.37
CA ASN A 101 17.44 -9.57 -10.35
C ASN A 101 18.68 -10.31 -9.83
N ASN A 102 19.56 -9.62 -9.12
CA ASN A 102 20.85 -10.19 -8.70
C ASN A 102 20.86 -10.67 -7.24
N GLY A 103 19.78 -10.40 -6.50
CA GLY A 103 19.67 -10.71 -5.08
C GLY A 103 20.53 -9.82 -4.19
N PHE A 104 20.36 -9.99 -2.89
CA PHE A 104 21.14 -9.32 -1.85
C PHE A 104 21.10 -10.14 -0.56
N PRO A 105 22.12 -10.05 0.30
CA PRO A 105 22.11 -10.74 1.59
C PRO A 105 21.03 -10.15 2.50
N ILE A 106 20.17 -11.01 3.04
CA ILE A 106 19.12 -10.61 3.96
C ILE A 106 19.66 -10.37 5.37
N LYS A 107 19.09 -9.37 6.06
CA LYS A 107 19.44 -9.08 7.47
C LYS A 107 18.66 -9.99 8.42
N LYS A 108 19.19 -10.16 9.63
CA LYS A 108 18.60 -10.99 10.70
C LYS A 108 17.10 -10.76 10.87
N HIS A 109 16.66 -9.50 10.97
CA HIS A 109 15.24 -9.20 11.16
C HIS A 109 14.34 -9.76 10.04
N PHE A 110 14.77 -9.62 8.78
CA PHE A 110 13.99 -10.15 7.66
C PHE A 110 14.03 -11.68 7.63
N ALA A 111 15.17 -12.29 7.97
CA ALA A 111 15.27 -13.74 8.11
C ALA A 111 14.37 -14.28 9.23
N ASP A 112 14.27 -13.58 10.37
CA ASP A 112 13.39 -13.94 11.48
C ASP A 112 11.91 -13.90 11.06
N ILE A 113 11.51 -12.90 10.27
CA ILE A 113 10.14 -12.80 9.71
C ILE A 113 9.87 -13.92 8.70
N LEU A 114 10.81 -14.20 7.78
CA LEU A 114 10.64 -15.30 6.84
C LEU A 114 10.47 -16.64 7.57
N LYS A 115 11.23 -16.84 8.65
CA LYS A 115 11.12 -18.04 9.48
C LYS A 115 9.79 -18.12 10.23
N SER A 116 9.24 -16.99 10.70
CA SER A 116 7.94 -16.99 11.37
C SER A 116 6.77 -17.29 10.43
N HIS A 117 6.94 -17.08 9.13
CA HIS A 117 5.93 -17.37 8.09
C HIS A 117 6.29 -18.57 7.20
N GLU A 118 7.31 -19.37 7.55
CA GLU A 118 7.84 -20.45 6.71
C GLU A 118 6.77 -21.46 6.29
N SER A 119 5.93 -21.91 7.22
CA SER A 119 4.86 -22.88 6.93
C SER A 119 3.82 -22.35 5.97
N GLU A 120 3.52 -21.05 6.02
CA GLU A 120 2.56 -20.39 5.14
C GLU A 120 3.15 -20.24 3.74
N ILE A 121 4.36 -19.69 3.65
CA ILE A 121 5.09 -19.47 2.39
C ILE A 121 5.32 -20.80 1.66
N ALA A 122 5.81 -21.83 2.35
CA ALA A 122 6.10 -23.14 1.73
C ALA A 122 4.84 -23.88 1.23
N SER A 123 3.66 -23.55 1.76
CA SER A 123 2.38 -24.12 1.33
C SER A 123 1.73 -23.37 0.16
N SER A 124 2.29 -22.22 -0.23
CA SER A 124 1.77 -21.41 -1.34
C SER A 124 1.97 -22.12 -2.68
N ALA A 125 0.96 -22.03 -3.54
CA ALA A 125 0.95 -22.71 -4.85
C ALA A 125 1.94 -22.07 -5.83
N GLU A 126 2.39 -20.85 -5.55
CA GLU A 126 3.30 -20.07 -6.38
C GLU A 126 4.77 -20.53 -6.27
N LEU A 127 5.10 -21.34 -5.26
CA LEU A 127 6.43 -21.89 -5.02
C LEU A 127 6.55 -23.40 -5.33
N GLN A 128 5.47 -24.05 -5.77
CA GLN A 128 5.41 -25.46 -6.18
C GLN A 128 5.37 -25.61 -7.71
#